data_AF-A0A1V4ZLZ9-F1
#
_entry.id   AF-A0A1V4ZLZ9-F1
#
_cell.length_a   1.000
_cell.length_b   1.000
_cell.length_c   1.000
_cell.angle_alpha   90.00
_cell.angle_beta   90.00
_cell.angle_gamma   90.00
#
_symmetry.space_group_name_H-M   'P 1'
#
loop_
_entity.id
_entity.type
_entity.pdbx_description
1 polymer ?
#
loop_
_entity_poly.entity_id
_entity_poly.type
_entity_poly.pdbx_seq_one_letter_code
_entity_poly.pdbx_strand_id
1 'polypeptide(L)'
;MARKYMLEILTAVAIIAFCGLFLYTSATMKGAEFAGSDNVGSGLIAELSGKDVESFTPLIPQWEPPSGEIESCLFALQAALGGIFVGGVFGYWLGQARGKSAE
;
A
#
# COMPACT_ATOMS: atom_id res chain seq x y z
N MET A 1 -20.83 23.29 -8.59
CA MET A 1 -20.83 22.56 -7.31
C MET A 1 -19.84 21.38 -7.32
N ALA A 2 -19.91 20.45 -8.29
CA ALA A 2 -19.06 19.25 -8.36
C ALA A 2 -17.54 19.51 -8.41
N ARG A 3 -17.08 20.54 -9.12
CA ARG A 3 -15.63 20.87 -9.25
C ARG A 3 -14.96 21.21 -7.90
N LYS A 4 -15.73 21.68 -6.90
CA LYS A 4 -15.24 22.01 -5.56
C LYS A 4 -14.92 20.76 -4.73
N TYR A 5 -15.67 19.67 -4.95
CA TYR A 5 -15.55 18.42 -4.19
C TYR A 5 -14.96 17.27 -5.02
N MET A 6 -14.34 17.59 -6.15
CA MET A 6 -13.92 16.60 -7.14
C MET A 6 -12.90 15.61 -6.56
N LEU A 7 -11.98 16.08 -5.71
CA LEU A 7 -10.97 15.23 -5.07
C LEU A 7 -11.58 14.33 -3.99
N GLU A 8 -12.51 14.87 -3.20
CA GLU A 8 -13.22 14.11 -2.17
C GLU A 8 -14.11 13.03 -2.82
N ILE A 9 -14.81 13.37 -3.90
CA ILE A 9 -15.62 12.42 -4.67
C ILE A 9 -14.73 11.34 -5.28
N LEU A 10 -13.60 11.68 -5.90
CA LEU A 10 -12.67 10.69 -6.46
C LEU A 10 -12.10 9.77 -5.36
N THR A 11 -11.76 10.32 -4.21
CA THR A 11 -11.28 9.55 -3.05
C THR A 11 -12.36 8.58 -2.56
N ALA A 12 -13.60 9.06 -2.39
CA ALA A 12 -14.72 8.23 -1.97
C ALA A 12 -15.01 7.11 -2.98
N VAL A 13 -14.99 7.42 -4.28
CA VAL A 13 -15.16 6.43 -5.36
C VAL A 13 -14.04 5.39 -5.32
N ALA A 14 -12.78 5.80 -5.12
CA ALA A 14 -11.65 4.88 -5.01
C ALA A 14 -11.79 3.94 -3.80
N ILE A 15 -12.20 4.46 -2.64
CA ILE A 15 -12.45 3.66 -1.43
C ILE A 15 -13.57 2.65 -1.66
N ILE A 16 -14.71 3.10 -2.23
CA ILE A 16 -15.85 2.22 -2.49
C ILE A 16 -15.49 1.13 -3.50
N ALA A 17 -14.77 1.49 -4.58
CA ALA A 17 -14.31 0.53 -5.57
C ALA A 17 -13.37 -0.50 -4.96
N PHE A 18 -12.42 -0.07 -4.12
CA PHE A 18 -11.52 -0.95 -3.38
C PHE A 18 -12.30 -1.90 -2.46
N CYS A 19 -13.22 -1.39 -1.63
CA CYS A 19 -14.05 -2.21 -0.75
C CYS A 19 -14.89 -3.21 -1.54
N GLY A 20 -15.50 -2.80 -2.66
CA GLY A 20 -16.29 -3.66 -3.52
C GLY A 20 -15.45 -4.81 -4.12
N LEU A 21 -14.28 -4.49 -4.66
CA LEU A 21 -13.34 -5.49 -5.17
C LEU A 21 -12.84 -6.43 -4.07
N PHE A 22 -12.48 -5.90 -2.90
CA PHE A 22 -12.02 -6.67 -1.75
C PHE A 22 -13.08 -7.66 -1.27
N LEU A 23 -14.32 -7.21 -1.08
CA LEU A 23 -15.43 -8.06 -0.65
C LEU A 23 -15.80 -9.10 -1.71
N TYR A 24 -15.84 -8.71 -3.00
CA TYR A 24 -16.11 -9.63 -4.10
C TYR A 24 -15.06 -10.75 -4.18
N THR A 25 -13.78 -10.37 -4.12
CA THR A 25 -12.66 -11.30 -4.16
C THR A 25 -12.68 -12.23 -2.96
N SER A 26 -12.88 -11.68 -1.76
CA SER A 26 -12.95 -12.47 -0.50
C SER A 26 -14.14 -13.44 -0.47
N ALA A 27 -15.28 -13.08 -1.06
CA ALA A 27 -16.46 -13.94 -1.10
C ALA A 27 -16.35 -15.05 -2.17
N THR A 28 -15.64 -14.79 -3.27
CA THR A 28 -15.60 -15.69 -4.44
C THR A 28 -14.39 -16.63 -4.40
N MET A 29 -13.23 -16.17 -3.92
CA MET A 29 -12.00 -16.95 -3.87
C MET A 29 -11.90 -17.71 -2.54
N LYS A 30 -12.53 -18.88 -2.47
CA LYS A 30 -12.40 -19.78 -1.31
C LYS A 30 -11.00 -20.41 -1.31
N GLY A 31 -10.20 -20.12 -0.28
CA GLY A 31 -8.85 -20.68 -0.10
C GLY A 31 -7.72 -19.84 -0.69
N ALA A 32 -7.99 -18.62 -1.16
CA ALA A 32 -6.92 -17.68 -1.48
C ALA A 32 -6.34 -17.13 -0.18
N GLU A 33 -5.15 -17.59 0.21
CA GLU A 33 -4.36 -16.90 1.21
C GLU A 33 -3.96 -15.53 0.65
N PHE A 34 -4.19 -14.47 1.44
CA PHE A 34 -3.61 -13.17 1.17
C PHE A 34 -2.11 -13.24 1.47
N ALA A 35 -1.38 -13.86 0.56
CA ALA A 35 0.07 -13.86 0.55
C ALA A 35 0.56 -12.49 0.07
N GLY A 36 1.55 -11.93 0.75
CA GLY A 36 2.22 -10.72 0.29
C GLY A 36 2.82 -10.92 -1.10
N SER A 37 3.00 -9.82 -1.84
CA SER A 37 3.61 -9.84 -3.19
C SER A 37 4.94 -10.59 -3.20
N ASP A 38 5.71 -10.49 -2.13
CA ASP A 38 7.02 -11.10 -2.00
C ASP A 38 6.93 -12.63 -1.94
N ASN A 39 5.93 -13.19 -1.25
CA ASN A 39 5.70 -14.64 -1.18
C ASN A 39 5.22 -15.20 -2.52
N VAL A 40 4.32 -14.49 -3.20
CA VAL A 40 3.81 -14.90 -4.51
C VAL A 40 4.92 -14.84 -5.57
N GLY A 41 5.69 -13.76 -5.58
CA GLY A 41 6.79 -13.56 -6.51
C GLY A 41 7.93 -14.56 -6.32
N SER A 42 8.36 -14.77 -5.08
CA SER A 42 9.43 -15.71 -4.76
C SER A 42 9.03 -17.16 -5.07
N GLY A 43 7.80 -17.56 -4.76
CA GLY A 43 7.29 -18.90 -5.09
C GLY A 43 7.28 -19.18 -6.59
N LEU A 44 6.82 -18.22 -7.40
CA LEU A 44 6.80 -18.38 -8.86
C LEU A 44 8.21 -18.45 -9.45
N ILE A 45 9.15 -17.64 -8.93
CA ILE A 45 10.56 -17.71 -9.35
C ILE A 45 11.16 -19.06 -8.99
N ALA A 46 10.87 -19.59 -7.80
CA ALA A 46 11.36 -20.90 -7.39
C ALA A 46 10.85 -22.02 -8.30
N GLU A 47 9.56 -21.99 -8.65
CA GLU A 47 8.95 -22.94 -9.60
C GLU A 47 9.62 -22.87 -10.98
N LEU A 48 9.79 -21.67 -11.54
CA LEU A 48 10.38 -21.48 -12.86
C LEU A 48 11.88 -21.81 -12.92
N SER A 49 12.60 -21.54 -11.83
CA SER A 49 14.04 -21.75 -11.71
C SER A 49 14.39 -23.20 -11.36
N GLY A 50 13.45 -23.96 -10.79
CA GLY A 50 13.69 -25.28 -10.21
C GLY A 50 14.61 -25.24 -8.98
N LYS A 51 14.72 -24.06 -8.34
CA LYS A 51 15.54 -23.81 -7.16
C LYS A 51 14.65 -23.31 -6.04
N ASP A 52 14.83 -23.86 -4.85
CA ASP A 52 14.02 -23.49 -3.70
C ASP A 52 14.21 -22.00 -3.31
N VAL A 53 13.17 -21.38 -2.73
CA VAL A 53 13.21 -19.98 -2.30
C VAL A 53 14.35 -19.75 -1.30
N GLU A 54 14.63 -20.72 -0.43
CA GLU A 54 15.69 -20.64 0.59
C GLU A 54 17.10 -20.69 -0.01
N SER A 55 17.23 -21.14 -1.26
CA SER A 55 18.52 -21.16 -1.96
C SER A 55 18.97 -19.76 -2.43
N PHE A 56 18.09 -18.76 -2.33
CA PHE A 56 18.41 -17.38 -2.67
C PHE A 56 19.28 -16.75 -1.58
N THR A 57 20.54 -16.45 -1.93
CA THR A 57 21.42 -15.65 -1.08
C THR A 57 21.32 -14.19 -1.51
N PRO A 58 20.75 -13.28 -0.70
CA PRO A 58 20.66 -11.88 -1.06
C PRO A 58 22.07 -11.27 -1.21
N LEU A 59 22.23 -10.37 -2.19
CA LEU A 59 23.51 -9.70 -2.50
C LEU A 59 24.04 -8.85 -1.34
N ILE A 60 23.16 -8.43 -0.44
CA ILE A 60 23.45 -7.67 0.78
C ILE A 60 22.81 -8.45 1.93
N PRO A 61 23.51 -8.69 3.06
CA PRO A 61 22.91 -9.31 4.23
C PRO A 61 21.66 -8.52 4.64
N GLN A 62 20.48 -9.13 4.48
CA GLN A 62 19.24 -8.51 4.92
C GLN A 62 19.16 -8.66 6.43
N TRP A 63 18.92 -7.54 7.11
CA TRP A 63 18.54 -7.57 8.51
C TRP A 63 17.08 -8.00 8.58
N GLU A 64 16.81 -9.10 9.27
CA GLU A 64 15.46 -9.56 9.56
C GLU A 64 15.06 -9.08 10.97
N PRO A 65 13.86 -8.49 11.13
CA PRO A 65 13.35 -8.13 12.44
C PRO A 65 13.30 -9.35 13.37
N PRO A 66 13.66 -9.22 14.65
CA PRO A 66 13.67 -10.36 15.58
C PRO A 66 12.26 -10.87 15.95
N SER A 67 11.20 -10.23 15.46
CA SER A 67 9.79 -10.65 15.58
C SER A 67 8.95 -9.98 14.48
N GLY A 68 7.92 -10.68 14.01
CA GLY A 68 6.92 -10.13 13.08
C GLY A 68 6.12 -8.95 13.66
N GLU A 69 6.06 -8.81 14.99
CA GLU A 69 5.48 -7.63 15.63
C GLU A 69 6.33 -6.37 15.37
N ILE A 70 7.65 -6.52 15.36
CA ILE A 70 8.59 -5.42 15.09
C ILE A 70 8.55 -5.06 13.60
N GLU A 71 8.48 -6.07 12.73
CA GLU A 71 8.25 -5.86 11.29
C GLU A 71 6.97 -5.05 11.03
N SER A 72 5.86 -5.48 11.62
CA SER A 72 4.57 -4.80 11.51
C SER A 72 4.61 -3.38 12.07
N CYS A 73 5.33 -3.17 13.18
CA CYS A 73 5.53 -1.86 13.78
C CYS A 73 6.32 -0.91 12.86
N LEU A 74 7.43 -1.40 12.28
CA LEU A 74 8.24 -0.63 11.34
C LEU A 74 7.46 -0.31 10.06
N PHE A 75 6.63 -1.22 9.58
CA PHE A 75 5.74 -0.99 8.45
C PHE A 75 4.68 0.09 8.76
N ALA A 76 4.02 -0.02 9.92
CA ALA A 76 3.04 0.97 10.37
C ALA A 76 3.66 2.36 10.54
N LEU A 77 4.88 2.44 11.07
CA LEU A 77 5.63 3.69 11.20
C LEU A 77 5.93 4.33 9.83
N GLN A 78 6.39 3.53 8.86
CA GLN A 78 6.63 3.99 7.49
C GLN A 78 5.33 4.53 6.85
N ALA A 79 4.22 3.81 7.02
CA ALA A 79 2.92 4.24 6.53
C ALA A 79 2.45 5.56 7.17
N ALA A 80 2.64 5.72 8.48
CA ALA A 80 2.30 6.95 9.19
C ALA A 80 3.11 8.15 8.69
N LEU A 81 4.43 7.99 8.55
CA LEU A 81 5.32 9.04 8.02
C LEU A 81 4.96 9.39 6.57
N GLY A 82 4.73 8.39 5.73
CA GLY A 82 4.27 8.60 4.35
C GLY A 82 2.95 9.35 4.29
N GLY A 83 1.98 9.00 5.15
CA GLY A 83 0.69 9.68 5.26
C GLY A 83 0.83 11.15 5.67
N ILE A 84 1.67 11.44 6.66
CA ILE A 84 1.97 12.82 7.08
C ILE A 84 2.59 13.62 5.93
N PHE A 85 3.56 13.04 5.23
CA PHE A 85 4.25 13.71 4.13
C PHE A 85 3.29 14.03 2.97
N VAL A 86 2.56 13.03 2.48
CA VAL A 86 1.62 13.18 1.38
C VAL A 86 0.49 14.14 1.76
N GLY A 87 -0.09 13.97 2.96
CA GLY A 87 -1.12 14.86 3.49
C GLY A 87 -0.62 16.30 3.65
N GLY A 88 0.61 16.49 4.11
CA GLY A 88 1.25 17.79 4.25
C GLY A 88 1.42 18.50 2.90
N VAL A 89 1.88 17.80 1.87
CA VAL A 89 2.04 18.36 0.51
C VAL A 89 0.70 18.81 -0.07
N PHE A 90 -0.31 17.93 -0.06
CA PHE A 90 -1.63 18.28 -0.59
C PHE A 90 -2.33 19.37 0.24
N GLY A 91 -2.18 19.32 1.56
CA GLY A 91 -2.70 20.34 2.47
C GLY A 91 -2.09 21.72 2.21
N TYR A 92 -0.77 21.78 2.00
CA TYR A 92 -0.06 23.01 1.68
C TYR A 92 -0.49 23.59 0.33
N TRP A 93 -0.60 22.77 -0.71
CA TRP A 93 -1.09 23.20 -2.03
C TRP A 93 -2.53 23.72 -1.97
N LEU A 94 -3.40 23.05 -1.23
CA LEU A 94 -4.78 23.52 -1.02
C LEU A 94 -4.81 24.87 -0.29
N GLY A 95 -3.95 25.05 0.71
CA GLY A 95 -3.78 26.32 1.43
C GLY A 95 -3.36 27.46 0.51
N GLN A 96 -2.35 27.25 -0.33
CA GLN A 96 -1.88 28.26 -1.31
C GLN A 96 -2.96 28.64 -2.33
N ALA A 97 -3.71 27.66 -2.86
CA ALA A 97 -4.78 27.93 -3.82
C ALA A 97 -5.90 28.80 -3.22
N ARG A 98 -6.21 28.61 -1.93
CA ARG A 98 -7.20 29.43 -1.21
C ARG A 98 -6.68 30.84 -0.93
N GLY A 99 -5.40 31.00 -0.57
CA GLY A 99 -4.78 32.30 -0.35
C GLY A 99 -4.79 33.19 -1.60
N LYS A 100 -4.47 32.62 -2.77
CA LYS A 100 -4.48 33.33 -4.07
C LYS A 100 -5.87 33.73 -4.58
N SER A 101 -6.95 33.20 -3.99
CA SER A 101 -8.33 33.54 -4.38
C SER A 101 -8.94 34.62 -3.47
N ALA A 102 -8.23 35.01 -2.40
CA ALA A 102 -8.65 36.04 -1.45
C ALA A 102 -7.97 37.40 -1.70
N GLU A 103 -7.02 37.44 -2.64
CA GLU A 103 -6.35 38.63 -3.20
C GLU A 103 -6.97 38.94 -4.58
#